data_AF-A0A9E5HZD5-F1
#
_entry.id   AF-A0A9E5HZD5-F1
#
_cell.length_a   1.000
_cell.length_b   1.000
_cell.length_c   1.000
_cell.angle_alpha   90.00
_cell.angle_beta   90.00
_cell.angle_gamma   90.00
#
_symmetry.space_group_name_H-M   'P 1'
#
loop_
_entity.id
_entity.type
_entity.pdbx_description
1 polymer ?
#
loop_
_entity_poly.entity_id
_entity_poly.type
_entity_poly.pdbx_seq_one_letter_code
_entity_poly.pdbx_strand_id
1 'polypeptide(L)' 'MRRDEFFAEWSALHGGAKIEGIVRGWLTISFHLAKSLQAIRISPNTLTSTGVLLALALYFVVDRFDVAQPFYLLL' A
#
# COMPACT_ATOMS: atom_id res chain seq x y z
N MET A 1 7.18 -0.37 -17.08
CA MET A 1 8.49 0.25 -16.79
C MET A 1 9.45 -0.81 -16.25
N ARG A 2 10.76 -0.60 -16.44
CA ARG A 2 11.80 -1.39 -15.77
C ARG A 2 11.99 -0.90 -14.33
N ARG A 3 12.64 -1.71 -13.49
CA ARG A 3 12.84 -1.37 -12.07
C ARG A 3 13.64 -0.07 -11.90
N ASP A 4 14.70 0.09 -12.67
CA ASP A 4 15.59 1.26 -12.54
C ASP A 4 14.89 2.56 -12.99
N GLU A 5 13.96 2.47 -13.96
CA GLU A 5 13.10 3.58 -14.37
C GLU A 5 12.12 3.95 -13.24
N PHE A 6 11.50 2.97 -12.58
CA PHE A 6 10.63 3.22 -11.42
C PHE A 6 11.39 3.93 -10.28
N PHE A 7 12.64 3.53 -10.06
CA PHE A 7 13.50 4.07 -9.01
C PHE A 7 13.90 5.52 -9.36
N ALA A 8 14.33 5.75 -10.59
CA ALA A 8 14.70 7.08 -11.07
C ALA A 8 13.51 8.05 -11.03
N GLU A 9 12.34 7.62 -11.48
CA GLU A 9 11.12 8.44 -11.46
C GLU A 9 10.71 8.79 -10.02
N TRP A 10 10.75 7.81 -9.11
CA TRP A 10 10.50 8.06 -7.70
C TRP A 10 11.48 9.10 -7.13
N SER A 11 12.77 8.96 -7.41
CA SER A 11 13.79 9.91 -6.93
C SER A 11 13.54 11.31 -7.46
N ALA A 12 13.23 11.45 -8.76
CA ALA A 12 12.91 12.73 -9.39
C ALA A 12 11.70 13.41 -8.74
N LEU A 13 10.62 12.66 -8.48
CA LEU A 13 9.41 13.16 -7.80
C LEU A 13 9.67 13.56 -6.33
N HIS A 14 10.75 13.07 -5.72
CA HIS A 14 11.15 13.36 -4.34
C HIS A 14 12.39 14.25 -4.27
N GLY A 15 12.60 15.10 -5.28
CA GLY A 15 13.66 16.11 -5.27
C GLY A 15 15.08 15.54 -5.41
N GLY A 16 15.23 14.42 -6.12
CA GLY A 16 16.52 13.75 -6.28
C GLY A 16 16.97 12.95 -5.06
N ALA A 17 16.02 12.48 -4.23
CA ALA A 17 16.31 11.70 -3.04
C ALA A 17 17.19 10.48 -3.37
N LYS A 18 18.24 10.25 -2.57
CA LYS A 18 19.16 9.12 -2.76
C LYS A 18 18.44 7.80 -2.53
N ILE A 19 18.72 6.82 -3.39
CA ILE A 19 18.14 5.48 -3.31
C ILE A 19 19.15 4.53 -2.65
N GLU A 20 19.19 4.52 -1.33
CA GLU A 20 20.10 3.70 -0.54
C GLU A 20 19.44 3.16 0.72
N GLY A 21 20.04 2.15 1.34
CA GLY A 21 19.55 1.52 2.58
C GLY A 21 18.07 1.15 2.52
N ILE A 22 17.30 1.65 3.50
CA ILE A 22 15.87 1.36 3.67
C ILE A 22 15.04 1.82 2.46
N VAL A 23 15.36 2.97 1.86
CA VAL A 23 14.62 3.50 0.71
C VAL A 23 14.70 2.53 -0.46
N ARG A 24 15.89 2.00 -0.74
CA ARG A 24 16.09 0.99 -1.81
C ARG A 24 15.29 -0.29 -1.54
N GLY A 25 15.28 -0.76 -0.29
CA GLY A 25 14.48 -1.92 0.11
C GLY A 25 12.98 -1.68 -0.11
N TRP A 26 12.48 -0.54 0.37
CA TRP A 26 11.08 -0.14 0.22
C TRP A 26 10.65 -0.03 -1.24
N LEU A 27 11.47 0.61 -2.10
CA LEU A 27 11.18 0.72 -3.53
C LEU A 27 11.22 -0.62 -4.26
N THR A 28 12.05 -1.55 -3.81
CA THR A 28 12.10 -2.91 -4.39
C THR A 28 10.77 -3.62 -4.17
N ILE A 29 10.25 -3.60 -2.94
CA ILE A 29 8.95 -4.20 -2.61
C ILE A 29 7.83 -3.48 -3.38
N SER A 30 7.85 -2.15 -3.35
CA SER A 30 6.85 -1.30 -4.02
C SER A 30 6.79 -1.57 -5.52
N PHE A 31 7.94 -1.75 -6.18
CA PHE A 31 8.00 -2.08 -7.61
C PHE A 31 7.29 -3.39 -7.92
N HIS A 32 7.53 -4.44 -7.13
CA HIS A 32 6.88 -5.74 -7.36
C HIS A 32 5.36 -5.65 -7.15
N LEU A 33 4.91 -4.97 -6.10
CA LEU A 33 3.48 -4.78 -5.84
C LEU A 33 2.82 -3.95 -6.95
N ALA A 34 3.40 -2.81 -7.31
CA ALA A 34 2.88 -1.93 -8.35
C ALA A 34 2.85 -2.64 -9.72
N LYS A 35 3.89 -3.41 -10.06
CA LYS A 35 3.95 -4.18 -11.31
C LYS A 35 2.87 -5.26 -11.35
N SER A 36 2.64 -5.97 -10.25
CA SER A 36 1.57 -6.98 -10.15
C SER A 36 0.19 -6.34 -10.30
N LEU A 37 -0.09 -5.23 -9.60
CA LEU A 37 -1.35 -4.49 -9.71
C LEU A 37 -1.57 -3.93 -11.12
N GLN A 38 -0.51 -3.41 -11.75
CA GLN A 38 -0.55 -2.97 -13.15
C GLN A 38 -0.87 -4.13 -14.09
N ALA A 39 -0.30 -5.31 -13.87
CA ALA A 39 -0.55 -6.49 -14.72
C ALA A 39 -2.02 -6.90 -14.73
N ILE A 40 -2.73 -6.70 -13.62
CA ILE A 40 -4.19 -6.91 -13.52
C ILE A 40 -5.02 -5.63 -13.76
N ARG A 41 -4.40 -4.58 -14.30
CA ARG A 41 -5.04 -3.30 -14.70
C ARG A 41 -5.75 -2.56 -13.56
N ILE A 42 -5.29 -2.72 -12.32
CA ILE A 42 -5.78 -1.90 -11.20
C ILE A 42 -5.12 -0.52 -11.30
N SER A 43 -5.95 0.52 -11.42
CA SER A 43 -5.49 1.90 -11.38
C SER A 43 -5.16 2.35 -9.96
N PRO A 44 -4.28 3.35 -9.75
CA PRO A 44 -4.02 3.91 -8.43
C PRO A 44 -5.28 4.39 -7.71
N ASN A 45 -6.20 5.05 -8.43
CA ASN A 45 -7.47 5.51 -7.86
C ASN A 45 -8.36 4.34 -7.44
N THR A 46 -8.40 3.26 -8.24
CA THR A 46 -9.13 2.04 -7.88
C THR A 46 -8.58 1.44 -6.58
N LEU A 47 -7.25 1.30 -6.46
CA LEU A 47 -6.61 0.76 -5.27
C LEU A 47 -6.94 1.61 -4.03
N THR A 48 -6.77 2.93 -4.11
CA THR A 48 -7.04 3.86 -3.00
C THR A 48 -8.51 3.81 -2.58
N SER A 49 -9.43 3.91 -3.54
CA SER A 49 -10.87 3.87 -3.25
C SER A 49 -11.30 2.53 -2.65
N THR A 50 -10.81 1.41 -3.17
CA THR A 50 -11.07 0.08 -2.60
C THR A 50 -10.53 -0.02 -1.16
N GLY A 51 -9.33 0.49 -0.89
CA GLY A 51 -8.78 0.52 0.47
C GLY A 51 -9.65 1.31 1.44
N VAL A 52 -10.14 2.49 1.05
CA VAL A 52 -11.05 3.31 1.86
C VAL A 52 -12.38 2.57 2.10
N LEU A 53 -12.97 1.97 1.06
CA LEU A 53 -14.21 1.20 1.19
C LEU A 53 -14.04 -0.01 2.11
N LEU A 54 -12.93 -0.74 2.00
CA LEU A 54 -12.62 -1.87 2.88
C LEU A 54 -12.40 -1.43 4.33
N ALA A 55 -11.76 -0.29 4.56
CA ALA A 55 -11.59 0.27 5.91
C ALA A 55 -12.93 0.66 6.54
N LEU A 56 -13.83 1.29 5.76
CA LEU A 56 -15.20 1.60 6.21
C LEU A 56 -15.99 0.32 6.50
N ALA A 57 -15.92 -0.67 5.60
CA ALA A 57 -16.58 -1.95 5.80
C ALA A 57 -16.07 -2.64 7.07
N LEU A 58 -14.76 -2.63 7.32
CA LEU A 58 -14.16 -3.19 8.54
C LEU A 58 -14.69 -2.49 9.80
N TYR A 59 -14.77 -1.15 9.80
CA TYR A 59 -15.33 -0.39 10.92
C TYR A 59 -16.74 -0.87 11.29
N PHE A 60 -17.64 -1.00 10.30
CA PHE A 60 -19.00 -1.48 10.53
C PHE A 60 -19.07 -2.96 10.90
N VAL A 61 -18.19 -3.80 10.37
CA VAL A 61 -18.13 -5.24 10.71
C VAL A 61 -17.68 -5.42 12.16
N VAL A 62 -16.65 -4.71 12.60
CA VAL A 62 -16.15 -4.81 13.98
C VAL A 62 -17.22 -4.39 14.98
N ASP A 63 -17.93 -3.28 14.72
CA ASP A 63 -19.02 -2.79 15.55
C ASP A 63 -20.22 -3.75 15.57
N ARG A 64 -20.57 -4.32 14.41
CA ARG A 64 -21.77 -5.16 14.26
C ARG A 64 -21.62 -6.58 14.80
N PHE A 65 -20.41 -7.14 14.75
CA PHE A 65 -20.16 -8.55 15.09
C PHE A 65 -19.40 -8.74 16.40
N ASP A 66 -19.20 -7.67 17.19
CA ASP A 66 -18.50 -7.68 18.48
C ASP A 66 -17.15 -8.44 18.42
N VAL A 67 -16.49 -8.36 17.25
CA VAL A 67 -15.27 -9.11 16.93
C VAL A 67 -14.09 -8.65 17.81
N ALA A 68 -14.25 -7.52 18.50
CA ALA A 68 -13.29 -6.94 19.42
C ALA A 68 -13.39 -7.49 20.86
N GLN A 69 -14.47 -8.20 21.25
CA GLN A 69 -14.62 -8.80 22.59
C GLN A 69 -13.39 -9.58 23.10
N PRO A 70 -12.71 -10.43 22.30
CA PRO A 70 -11.56 -11.16 22.82
C PRO A 70 -10.35 -10.27 23.16
N PHE A 71 -10.27 -9.05 22.63
CA PHE A 71 -9.16 -8.13 22.93
C PHE A 71 -9.44 -7.23 24.15
N TYR A 72 -10.70 -6.91 24.43
CA TYR A 72 -11.08 -6.12 25.61
C TYR A 72 -11.00 -6.92 26.93
N LEU A 73 -11.02 -8.25 26.87
CA LEU A 73 -10.88 -9.12 28.06
C LEU A 73 -9.42 -9.37 28.49
N LEU A 74 -8.44 -8.85 27.73
CA LEU A 74 -7.00 -9.01 27.98
C LEU A 74 -6.33 -7.74 28.53
N LEU A 75 -7.09 -6.67 28.80
CA LEU A 75 -6.68 -5.43 29.45
C LEU A 75 -7.53 -5.19 30.69
#